data_AF-A0A8J5KPZ3-F1
#
_entry.id   AF-A0A8J5KPZ3-F1
#
_cell.length_a   1.000
_cell.length_b   1.000
_cell.length_c   1.000
_cell.angle_alpha   90.00
_cell.angle_beta   90.00
_cell.angle_gamma   90.00
#
_symmetry.space_group_name_H-M   'P 1'
#
loop_
_entity.id
_entity.type
_entity.pdbx_description
1 polymer ?
#
loop_
_entity_poly.entity_id
_entity_poly.type
_entity_poly.pdbx_seq_one_letter_code
_entity_poly.pdbx_strand_id
1 'polypeptide(L)'
;MKEGTDTSQGKVQVVSNINACTAKADVVRTMLGTRGMDKLIYDDKGNTTISNDGSTIMKLLDIVHPTAKILVDIAKSQDFEVGDGTTTVVLLSGEFLKEAKPFIEDGVHAQNLIRSYRTASFLAINKIKDLAVSIEGKSLEEKKSLLAKCAATTLSSKLIGGEKEFFANMVVEVVLAIGNDDRLNLIGIKKIGSTCILPLCYVMLTI
;
A
#
# COMPACT_ATOMS: atom_id res chain seq x y z
N MET A 1 37.05 -14.47 -14.27
CA MET A 1 35.72 -13.85 -14.10
C MET A 1 35.51 -12.87 -15.26
N LYS A 2 34.30 -12.76 -15.81
CA LYS A 2 34.06 -11.95 -17.03
C LYS A 2 34.13 -10.45 -16.70
N GLU A 3 34.84 -9.68 -17.52
CA GLU A 3 34.80 -8.22 -17.51
C GLU A 3 33.34 -7.74 -17.55
N GLY A 4 33.00 -6.78 -16.68
CA GLY A 4 31.63 -6.25 -16.53
C GLY A 4 30.85 -6.77 -15.32
N THR A 5 31.42 -7.64 -14.48
CA THR A 5 30.77 -8.03 -13.20
C THR A 5 31.10 -7.02 -12.12
N ASP A 6 30.16 -6.12 -11.81
CA ASP A 6 30.31 -5.21 -10.66
C ASP A 6 30.17 -6.00 -9.35
N THR A 7 31.18 -5.90 -8.48
CA THR A 7 31.27 -6.66 -7.22
C THR A 7 31.49 -5.72 -6.05
N SER A 8 30.55 -4.80 -5.87
CA SER A 8 30.46 -3.99 -4.68
C SER A 8 30.01 -4.83 -3.48
N GLN A 9 30.82 -4.82 -2.41
CA GLN A 9 30.60 -5.62 -1.20
C GLN A 9 30.63 -4.76 0.07
N GLY A 10 30.14 -5.36 1.16
CA GLY A 10 30.21 -4.78 2.50
C GLY A 10 29.37 -3.51 2.65
N LYS A 11 29.85 -2.61 3.51
CA LYS A 11 29.13 -1.41 3.95
C LYS A 11 28.69 -0.50 2.80
N VAL A 12 29.57 -0.28 1.81
CA VAL A 12 29.29 0.60 0.67
C VAL A 12 28.09 0.09 -0.13
N GLN A 13 28.00 -1.23 -0.35
CA GLN A 13 26.86 -1.81 -1.05
C GLN A 13 25.56 -1.69 -0.26
N VAL A 14 25.61 -1.88 1.06
CA VAL A 14 24.43 -1.72 1.93
C VAL A 14 23.91 -0.28 1.88
N VAL A 15 24.81 0.70 1.97
CA VAL A 15 24.44 2.13 1.88
C VAL A 15 23.87 2.48 0.50
N SER A 16 24.45 1.95 -0.58
CA SER A 16 23.92 2.11 -1.94
C SER A 16 22.49 1.57 -2.06
N ASN A 17 22.26 0.36 -1.53
CA ASN A 17 20.94 -0.26 -1.50
C ASN A 17 19.91 0.59 -0.74
N ILE A 18 20.29 1.12 0.44
CA ILE A 18 19.42 2.00 1.25
C ILE A 18 19.05 3.27 0.48
N ASN A 19 20.03 3.92 -0.16
CA ASN A 19 19.79 5.14 -0.92
C ASN A 19 18.83 4.88 -2.09
N ALA A 20 18.99 3.77 -2.81
CA ALA A 20 18.10 3.40 -3.91
C ALA A 20 16.64 3.18 -3.43
N CYS A 21 16.46 2.49 -2.31
CA CYS A 21 15.14 2.28 -1.70
C CYS A 21 14.51 3.59 -1.22
N THR A 22 15.29 4.44 -0.54
CA THR A 22 14.81 5.72 -0.01
C THR A 22 14.37 6.66 -1.13
N ALA A 23 15.18 6.78 -2.19
CA ALA A 23 14.83 7.60 -3.35
C ALA A 23 13.52 7.16 -4.02
N LYS A 24 13.24 5.85 -4.07
CA LYS A 24 11.98 5.34 -4.63
C LYS A 24 10.81 5.55 -3.69
N ALA A 25 10.99 5.39 -2.38
CA ALA A 25 9.98 5.74 -1.39
C ALA A 25 9.60 7.23 -1.49
N ASP A 26 10.56 8.12 -1.73
CA ASP A 26 10.31 9.55 -1.89
C ASP A 26 9.45 9.89 -3.11
N VAL A 27 9.50 9.10 -4.18
CA VAL A 27 8.62 9.29 -5.37
C VAL A 27 7.15 9.16 -4.99
N VAL A 28 6.81 8.18 -4.15
CA VAL A 28 5.43 7.90 -3.72
C VAL A 28 5.02 8.66 -2.47
N ARG A 29 5.96 9.34 -1.78
CA ARG A 29 5.71 10.06 -0.51
C ARG A 29 4.56 11.04 -0.58
N THR A 30 4.43 11.76 -1.68
CA THR A 30 3.38 12.78 -1.83
C THR A 30 2.00 12.21 -2.10
N MET A 31 1.88 10.90 -2.36
CA MET A 31 0.60 10.22 -2.65
C MET A 31 -0.12 9.79 -1.36
N LEU A 32 0.56 9.86 -0.21
CA LEU A 32 0.00 9.37 1.03
C LEU A 32 -1.14 10.27 1.53
N GLY A 33 -2.29 9.65 1.81
CA GLY A 33 -3.45 10.29 2.44
C GLY A 33 -4.55 10.69 1.47
N THR A 34 -5.68 11.17 2.00
CA THR A 34 -6.89 11.52 1.23
C THR A 34 -6.74 12.76 0.36
N ARG A 35 -5.70 13.57 0.61
CA ARG A 35 -5.29 14.72 -0.22
C ARG A 35 -3.90 14.49 -0.81
N GLY A 36 -3.53 13.22 -1.02
CA GLY A 36 -2.33 12.85 -1.74
C GLY A 36 -2.33 13.40 -3.16
N MET A 37 -1.16 13.67 -3.70
CA MET A 37 -0.97 14.14 -5.07
C MET A 37 -0.93 12.95 -6.03
N ASP A 38 -1.77 13.00 -7.07
CA ASP A 38 -1.71 12.06 -8.18
C ASP A 38 -0.36 12.13 -8.90
N LYS A 39 0.08 10.98 -9.43
CA LYS A 39 1.26 10.90 -10.29
C LYS A 39 0.83 10.67 -11.72
N LEU A 40 1.35 11.51 -12.61
CA LEU A 40 1.29 11.32 -14.05
C LEU A 40 2.58 10.62 -14.49
N ILE A 41 2.43 9.42 -15.05
CA ILE A 41 3.52 8.65 -15.66
C ILE A 41 3.26 8.59 -17.17
N TYR A 42 4.31 8.85 -17.92
CA TYR A 42 4.35 8.69 -19.37
C TYR A 42 5.28 7.51 -19.70
N ASP A 43 4.79 6.50 -20.40
CA ASP A 43 5.59 5.35 -20.83
C ASP A 43 6.26 5.59 -22.19
N ASP A 44 7.27 4.78 -22.53
CA ASP A 44 8.00 4.88 -23.79
C ASP A 44 7.14 4.53 -25.03
N LYS A 45 5.98 3.91 -24.83
CA LYS A 45 5.00 3.57 -25.89
C LYS A 45 3.98 4.71 -26.10
N GLY A 46 4.10 5.81 -25.37
CA GLY A 46 3.21 6.97 -25.47
C GLY A 46 1.96 6.90 -24.60
N ASN A 47 1.85 5.93 -23.69
CA ASN A 47 0.71 5.84 -22.79
C ASN A 47 0.88 6.78 -21.61
N THR A 48 -0.15 7.58 -21.32
CA THR A 48 -0.21 8.41 -20.13
C THR A 48 -1.10 7.77 -19.08
N THR A 49 -0.56 7.52 -17.89
CA THR A 49 -1.31 7.00 -16.75
C THR A 49 -1.27 8.00 -15.61
N ILE A 50 -2.45 8.35 -15.08
CA ILE A 50 -2.59 9.18 -13.89
C ILE A 50 -3.14 8.30 -12.77
N SER A 51 -2.43 8.18 -11.64
CA SER A 51 -2.86 7.34 -10.51
C SER A 51 -2.36 7.85 -9.17
N ASN A 52 -3.16 7.59 -8.12
CA ASN A 52 -2.81 7.77 -6.72
C ASN A 52 -2.52 6.43 -6.00
N ASP A 53 -2.58 5.30 -6.70
CA ASP A 53 -2.28 3.99 -6.11
C ASP A 53 -0.77 3.71 -6.16
N GLY A 54 -0.16 3.51 -4.98
CA GLY A 54 1.25 3.23 -4.84
C GLY A 54 1.68 1.96 -5.56
N SER A 55 0.87 0.90 -5.56
CA SER A 55 1.19 -0.37 -6.25
C SER A 55 1.27 -0.18 -7.77
N THR A 56 0.30 0.53 -8.35
CA THR A 56 0.25 0.88 -9.77
C THR A 56 1.45 1.73 -10.17
N ILE A 57 1.75 2.80 -9.41
CA ILE A 57 2.90 3.67 -9.69
C ILE A 57 4.21 2.89 -9.60
N MET A 58 4.40 2.06 -8.57
CA MET A 58 5.61 1.26 -8.40
C MET A 58 5.81 0.20 -9.51
N LYS A 59 4.75 -0.29 -10.15
CA LYS A 59 4.82 -1.20 -11.31
C LYS A 59 5.23 -0.50 -12.59
N LEU A 60 4.83 0.77 -12.75
CA LEU A 60 5.07 1.56 -13.97
C LEU A 60 6.43 2.28 -13.96
N LEU A 61 6.98 2.54 -12.78
CA LEU A 61 8.32 3.12 -12.66
C LEU A 61 9.38 2.12 -13.15
N ASP A 62 10.29 2.58 -13.99
CA ASP A 62 11.47 1.79 -14.36
C ASP A 62 12.40 1.65 -13.14
N ILE A 63 12.63 0.40 -12.72
CA ILE A 63 13.38 0.07 -11.52
C ILE A 63 14.54 -0.84 -11.91
N VAL A 64 15.68 -0.20 -12.11
CA VAL A 64 16.96 -0.86 -12.41
C VAL A 64 17.57 -1.50 -11.16
N HIS A 65 17.41 -0.87 -9.99
CA HIS A 65 18.09 -1.32 -8.77
C HIS A 65 17.38 -2.52 -8.12
N PRO A 66 18.07 -3.65 -7.85
CA PRO A 66 17.44 -4.88 -7.38
C PRO A 66 16.74 -4.73 -6.03
N THR A 67 17.31 -3.98 -5.08
CA THR A 67 16.67 -3.73 -3.78
C THR A 67 15.40 -2.88 -3.89
N ALA A 68 15.32 -1.99 -4.89
CA ALA A 68 14.09 -1.24 -5.13
C ALA A 68 12.98 -2.11 -5.73
N LYS A 69 13.33 -3.19 -6.45
CA LYS A 69 12.35 -4.18 -6.94
C LYS A 69 11.66 -4.88 -5.77
N ILE A 70 12.36 -5.13 -4.66
CA ILE A 70 11.77 -5.68 -3.44
C ILE A 70 10.66 -4.77 -2.89
N LEU A 71 10.80 -3.45 -2.96
CA LEU A 71 9.74 -2.52 -2.55
C LEU A 71 8.48 -2.64 -3.43
N VAL A 72 8.65 -2.92 -4.73
CA VAL A 72 7.51 -3.19 -5.64
C VAL A 72 6.78 -4.46 -5.22
N ASP A 73 7.53 -5.50 -4.88
CA ASP A 73 6.94 -6.77 -4.46
C ASP A 73 6.21 -6.64 -3.12
N ILE A 74 6.76 -5.86 -2.18
CA ILE A 74 6.07 -5.50 -0.92
C ILE A 74 4.76 -4.74 -1.20
N ALA A 75 4.78 -3.74 -2.10
CA ALA A 75 3.59 -2.99 -2.47
C ALA A 75 2.53 -3.90 -3.12
N LYS A 76 2.95 -4.82 -4.01
CA LYS A 76 2.07 -5.80 -4.65
C LYS A 76 1.45 -6.77 -3.66
N SER A 77 2.21 -7.25 -2.67
CA SER A 77 1.67 -8.11 -1.62
C SER A 77 0.61 -7.38 -0.79
N GLN A 78 0.85 -6.12 -0.43
CA GLN A 78 -0.14 -5.31 0.30
C GLN A 78 -1.41 -5.05 -0.52
N ASP A 79 -1.24 -4.77 -1.82
CA ASP A 79 -2.32 -4.59 -2.79
C ASP A 79 -3.17 -5.86 -2.95
N PHE A 80 -2.54 -7.04 -2.95
CA PHE A 80 -3.23 -8.32 -3.09
C PHE A 80 -4.00 -8.74 -1.82
N GLU A 81 -3.43 -8.51 -0.64
CA GLU A 81 -4.04 -8.94 0.63
C GLU A 81 -5.14 -8.00 1.12
N VAL A 82 -4.97 -6.68 0.97
CA VAL A 82 -5.87 -5.67 1.56
C VAL A 82 -6.30 -4.59 0.57
N GLY A 83 -5.51 -4.31 -0.47
CA GLY A 83 -5.81 -3.28 -1.47
C GLY A 83 -5.64 -1.82 -1.00
N ASP A 84 -5.36 -1.58 0.28
CA ASP A 84 -5.04 -0.27 0.85
C ASP A 84 -3.70 -0.29 1.62
N GLY A 85 -3.12 0.88 1.83
CA GLY A 85 -1.85 1.04 2.54
C GLY A 85 -0.62 0.69 1.69
N THR A 86 -0.78 0.50 0.37
CA THR A 86 0.31 0.21 -0.58
C THR A 86 1.40 1.29 -0.53
N THR A 87 1.02 2.56 -0.46
CA THR A 87 1.95 3.69 -0.27
C THR A 87 2.57 3.69 1.12
N THR A 88 1.79 3.41 2.17
CA THR A 88 2.24 3.42 3.56
C THR A 88 3.34 2.39 3.81
N VAL A 89 3.18 1.16 3.30
CA VAL A 89 4.17 0.09 3.51
C VAL A 89 5.50 0.40 2.80
N VAL A 90 5.45 1.00 1.61
CA VAL A 90 6.66 1.43 0.88
C VAL A 90 7.37 2.55 1.63
N LEU A 91 6.63 3.54 2.15
CA LEU A 91 7.19 4.65 2.90
C LEU A 91 7.80 4.21 4.23
N LEU A 92 7.10 3.38 5.00
CA LEU A 92 7.62 2.83 6.25
C LEU A 92 8.90 2.04 6.00
N SER A 93 8.93 1.21 4.96
CA SER A 93 10.14 0.45 4.58
C SER A 93 11.30 1.37 4.22
N GLY A 94 11.05 2.42 3.43
CA GLY A 94 12.06 3.42 3.10
C GLY A 94 12.58 4.18 4.32
N GLU A 95 11.69 4.58 5.24
CA GLU A 95 12.07 5.32 6.44
C GLU A 95 12.85 4.45 7.43
N PHE A 96 12.48 3.17 7.62
CA PHE A 96 13.28 2.24 8.42
C PHE A 96 14.70 2.08 7.87
N LEU A 97 14.87 1.97 6.55
CA LEU A 97 16.19 1.88 5.93
C LEU A 97 16.99 3.18 6.11
N LYS A 98 16.33 4.33 5.98
CA LYS A 98 16.94 5.64 6.20
C LYS A 98 17.41 5.82 7.64
N GLU A 99 16.60 5.44 8.63
CA GLU A 99 16.98 5.46 10.04
C GLU A 99 18.06 4.43 10.39
N ALA A 100 18.12 3.30 9.68
CA ALA A 100 19.17 2.30 9.86
C ALA A 100 20.55 2.76 9.33
N LYS A 101 20.57 3.64 8.31
CA LYS A 101 21.78 4.10 7.63
C LYS A 101 22.88 4.64 8.56
N PRO A 102 22.62 5.60 9.48
CA PRO A 102 23.66 6.13 10.36
C PRO A 102 24.32 5.03 11.23
N PHE A 103 23.55 4.04 11.69
CA PHE A 103 24.13 2.94 12.47
C PHE A 103 25.03 2.02 11.63
N ILE A 104 24.65 1.75 10.37
CA ILE A 104 25.52 1.05 9.42
C ILE A 104 26.78 1.89 9.14
N GLU A 105 26.64 3.21 9.09
CA GLU A 105 27.75 4.15 8.95
C GLU A 105 28.69 4.16 10.15
N ASP A 106 28.18 3.98 11.35
CA ASP A 106 28.97 3.85 12.58
C ASP A 106 29.55 2.45 12.79
N GLY A 107 29.32 1.52 11.87
CA GLY A 107 29.88 0.17 11.90
C GLY A 107 29.06 -0.85 12.70
N VAL A 108 27.81 -0.53 13.05
CA VAL A 108 26.89 -1.50 13.64
C VAL A 108 26.62 -2.62 12.64
N HIS A 109 26.80 -3.86 13.08
CA HIS A 109 26.56 -5.02 12.23
C HIS A 109 25.08 -5.12 11.83
N ALA A 110 24.78 -5.24 10.54
CA ALA A 110 23.41 -5.24 10.00
C ALA A 110 22.48 -6.28 10.67
N GLN A 111 23.03 -7.44 11.03
CA GLN A 111 22.29 -8.49 11.75
C GLN A 111 21.71 -8.02 13.09
N ASN A 112 22.40 -7.11 13.80
CA ASN A 112 21.90 -6.56 15.06
C ASN A 112 20.69 -5.65 14.80
N LEU A 113 20.75 -4.82 13.77
CA LEU A 113 19.61 -3.97 13.36
C LEU A 113 18.41 -4.82 12.94
N ILE A 114 18.63 -5.88 12.16
CA ILE A 114 17.56 -6.81 11.75
C ILE A 114 16.91 -7.44 12.98
N ARG A 115 17.71 -7.90 13.95
CA ARG A 115 17.19 -8.47 15.20
C ARG A 115 16.36 -7.44 15.98
N SER A 116 16.87 -6.22 16.12
CA SER A 116 16.17 -5.14 16.83
C SER A 116 14.85 -4.77 16.16
N TYR A 117 14.81 -4.63 14.82
CA TYR A 117 13.57 -4.35 14.10
C TYR A 117 12.56 -5.49 14.22
N ARG A 118 13.00 -6.76 14.18
CA ARG A 118 12.09 -7.91 14.41
C ARG A 118 11.49 -7.89 15.81
N THR A 119 12.31 -7.63 16.84
CA THR A 119 11.82 -7.51 18.22
C THR A 119 10.85 -6.34 18.38
N ALA A 120 11.19 -5.17 17.82
CA ALA A 120 10.32 -3.99 17.86
C ALA A 120 8.98 -4.24 17.14
N SER A 121 9.02 -4.87 15.97
CA SER A 121 7.82 -5.25 15.21
C SER A 121 6.92 -6.19 16.00
N PHE A 122 7.48 -7.22 16.65
CA PHE A 122 6.71 -8.13 17.49
C PHE A 122 6.00 -7.41 18.65
N LEU A 123 6.71 -6.52 19.35
CA LEU A 123 6.14 -5.73 20.45
C LEU A 123 5.05 -4.78 19.95
N ALA A 124 5.27 -4.12 18.81
CA ALA A 124 4.29 -3.23 18.20
C ALA A 124 3.00 -3.98 17.81
N ILE A 125 3.13 -5.15 17.17
CA ILE A 125 1.98 -5.98 16.78
C ILE A 125 1.19 -6.42 18.01
N ASN A 126 1.85 -6.87 19.08
CA ASN A 126 1.17 -7.27 20.30
C ASN A 126 0.42 -6.07 20.91
N LYS A 127 1.05 -4.90 20.94
CA LYS A 127 0.40 -3.70 21.47
C LYS A 127 -0.81 -3.27 20.63
N ILE A 128 -0.74 -3.40 19.31
CA ILE A 128 -1.88 -3.14 18.42
C ILE A 128 -3.03 -4.11 18.71
N LYS A 129 -2.74 -5.40 18.94
CA LYS A 129 -3.75 -6.39 19.32
C LYS A 129 -4.41 -6.07 20.65
N ASP A 130 -3.63 -5.65 21.65
CA ASP A 130 -4.16 -5.25 22.96
C ASP A 130 -5.07 -4.02 22.89
N LEU A 131 -4.82 -3.12 21.94
CA LEU A 131 -5.59 -1.89 21.71
C LEU A 131 -6.76 -2.10 20.74
N ALA A 132 -6.84 -3.24 20.06
CA ALA A 132 -7.86 -3.51 19.07
C ALA A 132 -9.23 -3.66 19.73
N VAL A 133 -10.21 -2.90 19.23
CA VAL A 133 -11.59 -2.98 19.73
C VAL A 133 -12.36 -4.00 18.91
N SER A 134 -12.72 -5.12 19.54
CA SER A 134 -13.54 -6.15 18.89
C SER A 134 -14.94 -5.65 18.56
N ILE A 135 -15.45 -6.09 17.42
CA ILE A 135 -16.85 -5.89 16.99
C ILE A 135 -17.72 -7.12 17.29
N GLU A 136 -17.13 -8.17 17.86
CA GLU A 136 -17.85 -9.35 18.31
C GLU A 136 -18.81 -8.99 19.46
N GLY A 137 -19.98 -9.65 19.50
CA GLY A 137 -21.02 -9.36 20.49
C GLY A 137 -21.85 -8.09 20.26
N LYS A 138 -21.51 -7.24 19.28
CA LYS A 138 -22.33 -6.07 18.91
C LYS A 138 -23.60 -6.46 18.16
N SER A 139 -24.65 -5.65 18.28
CA SER A 139 -25.90 -5.86 17.56
C SER A 139 -25.68 -5.77 16.04
N LEU A 140 -26.60 -6.32 15.24
CA LEU A 140 -26.52 -6.26 13.78
C LEU A 140 -26.53 -4.80 13.27
N GLU A 141 -27.31 -3.93 13.90
CA GLU A 141 -27.38 -2.51 13.56
C GLU A 141 -26.06 -1.78 13.84
N GLU A 142 -25.45 -2.05 15.00
CA GLU A 142 -24.15 -1.51 15.36
C GLU A 142 -23.06 -1.99 14.41
N LYS A 143 -23.07 -3.28 14.05
CA LYS A 143 -22.15 -3.85 13.06
C LYS A 143 -22.32 -3.19 11.70
N LYS A 144 -23.56 -3.04 11.22
CA LYS A 144 -23.86 -2.37 9.93
C LYS A 144 -23.31 -0.94 9.94
N SER A 145 -23.53 -0.19 11.03
CA SER A 145 -23.01 1.17 11.18
C SER A 145 -21.47 1.24 11.17
N LEU A 146 -20.80 0.33 11.88
CA LEU A 146 -19.34 0.28 11.92
C LEU A 146 -18.74 -0.13 10.58
N LEU A 147 -19.32 -1.15 9.93
CA LEU A 147 -18.90 -1.59 8.59
C LEU A 147 -19.06 -0.46 7.56
N ALA A 148 -20.15 0.33 7.65
CA ALA A 148 -20.34 1.46 6.75
C ALA A 148 -19.27 2.54 6.97
N LYS A 149 -18.89 2.80 8.22
CA LYS A 149 -17.77 3.71 8.52
C LYS A 149 -16.45 3.17 7.97
N CYS A 150 -16.17 1.87 8.13
CA CYS A 150 -14.97 1.23 7.59
C CYS A 150 -14.92 1.32 6.05
N ALA A 151 -16.01 0.96 5.36
CA ALA A 151 -16.09 1.09 3.91
C ALA A 151 -15.88 2.54 3.47
N ALA A 152 -16.52 3.51 4.14
CA ALA A 152 -16.34 4.93 3.83
C ALA A 152 -14.89 5.42 3.99
N THR A 153 -14.12 4.87 4.94
CA THR A 153 -12.70 5.22 5.09
C THR A 153 -11.87 4.78 3.90
N THR A 154 -12.02 3.55 3.42
CA THR A 154 -11.30 3.03 2.23
C THR A 154 -11.68 3.79 0.96
N LEU A 155 -12.94 4.21 0.85
CA LEU A 155 -13.42 4.97 -0.31
C LEU A 155 -12.96 6.43 -0.32
N SER A 156 -12.58 6.98 0.85
CA SER A 156 -12.28 8.40 1.01
C SER A 156 -10.98 8.87 0.34
N SER A 157 -10.01 7.98 0.16
CA SER A 157 -8.71 8.27 -0.46
C SER A 157 -8.72 8.12 -1.99
N LYS A 158 -9.87 7.73 -2.55
CA LYS A 158 -10.03 7.38 -3.96
C LYS A 158 -11.02 8.34 -4.63
N LEU A 159 -11.11 8.27 -5.95
CA LEU A 159 -11.84 9.26 -6.77
C LEU A 159 -13.34 9.38 -6.44
N ILE A 160 -13.95 8.38 -5.77
CA ILE A 160 -15.35 8.42 -5.33
C ILE A 160 -15.55 8.96 -3.93
N GLY A 161 -14.51 9.54 -3.31
CA GLY A 161 -14.56 10.03 -1.93
C GLY A 161 -15.70 11.03 -1.65
N GLY A 162 -16.19 11.74 -2.67
CA GLY A 162 -17.35 12.63 -2.57
C GLY A 162 -18.68 11.90 -2.33
N GLU A 163 -18.85 10.70 -2.88
CA GLU A 163 -20.07 9.88 -2.80
C GLU A 163 -19.89 8.66 -1.86
N LYS A 164 -18.88 8.71 -0.99
CA LYS A 164 -18.47 7.56 -0.16
C LYS A 164 -19.59 7.01 0.72
N GLU A 165 -20.52 7.84 1.18
CA GLU A 165 -21.64 7.42 2.05
C GLU A 165 -22.63 6.53 1.30
N PHE A 166 -22.95 6.90 0.05
CA PHE A 166 -23.81 6.12 -0.82
C PHE A 166 -23.19 4.75 -1.13
N PHE A 167 -21.93 4.74 -1.56
CA PHE A 167 -21.23 3.50 -1.90
C PHE A 167 -20.93 2.63 -0.69
N ALA A 168 -20.58 3.21 0.46
CA ALA A 168 -20.34 2.46 1.69
C ALA A 168 -21.58 1.68 2.13
N ASN A 169 -22.77 2.30 2.12
CA ASN A 169 -24.01 1.62 2.49
C ASN A 169 -24.33 0.46 1.53
N MET A 170 -24.17 0.68 0.22
CA MET A 170 -24.37 -0.35 -0.79
C MET A 170 -23.41 -1.54 -0.60
N VAL A 171 -22.12 -1.26 -0.36
CA VAL A 171 -21.10 -2.30 -0.12
C VAL A 171 -21.46 -3.14 1.11
N VAL A 172 -21.86 -2.51 2.21
CA VAL A 172 -22.23 -3.23 3.43
C VAL A 172 -23.44 -4.12 3.22
N GLU A 173 -24.44 -3.68 2.45
CA GLU A 173 -25.61 -4.50 2.13
C GLU A 173 -25.25 -5.72 1.29
N VAL A 174 -24.38 -5.55 0.28
CA VAL A 174 -23.89 -6.65 -0.54
C VAL A 174 -23.09 -7.64 0.30
N VAL A 175 -22.17 -7.17 1.14
CA VAL A 175 -21.34 -8.03 2.01
C VAL A 175 -22.21 -8.81 3.00
N LEU A 176 -23.22 -8.16 3.62
CA LEU A 176 -24.15 -8.85 4.51
C LEU A 176 -25.04 -9.87 3.79
N ALA A 177 -25.38 -9.63 2.52
CA ALA A 177 -26.18 -10.56 1.71
C ALA A 177 -25.38 -11.81 1.30
N ILE A 178 -24.07 -11.66 1.07
CA ILE A 178 -23.16 -12.76 0.72
C ILE A 178 -22.79 -13.60 1.95
N GLY A 179 -22.80 -13.01 3.15
CA GLY A 179 -22.57 -13.71 4.42
C GLY A 179 -21.10 -14.12 4.59
N ASN A 180 -20.85 -15.38 4.91
CA ASN A 180 -19.50 -15.92 5.17
C ASN A 180 -18.79 -16.42 3.89
N ASP A 181 -19.29 -16.07 2.71
CA ASP A 181 -18.68 -16.47 1.45
C ASP A 181 -17.68 -15.39 1.00
N ASP A 182 -16.40 -15.60 1.32
CA ASP A 182 -15.32 -14.63 1.06
C ASP A 182 -14.93 -14.54 -0.43
N ARG A 183 -15.69 -15.16 -1.32
CA ARG A 183 -15.39 -15.17 -2.75
C ARG A 183 -15.79 -13.82 -3.38
N LEU A 184 -14.78 -12.95 -3.55
CA LEU A 184 -14.91 -11.66 -4.25
C LEU A 184 -15.49 -11.77 -5.67
N ASN A 185 -15.37 -12.93 -6.32
CA ASN A 185 -15.92 -13.16 -7.66
C ASN A 185 -17.46 -13.20 -7.70
N LEU A 186 -18.15 -13.25 -6.54
CA LEU A 186 -19.59 -13.11 -6.43
C LEU A 186 -20.05 -11.64 -6.53
N ILE A 187 -19.13 -10.69 -6.33
CA ILE A 187 -19.41 -9.26 -6.40
C ILE A 187 -18.96 -8.74 -7.77
N GLY A 188 -19.93 -8.59 -8.68
CA GLY A 188 -19.69 -8.06 -10.03
C GLY A 188 -20.01 -6.57 -10.13
N ILE A 189 -19.06 -5.76 -10.60
CA ILE A 189 -19.29 -4.34 -10.91
C ILE A 189 -19.52 -4.19 -12.40
N LYS A 190 -20.75 -3.83 -12.80
CA LYS A 190 -21.09 -3.58 -14.20
C LYS A 190 -21.13 -2.09 -14.49
N LYS A 191 -20.16 -1.61 -15.26
CA LYS A 191 -20.18 -0.24 -15.80
C LYS A 191 -21.16 -0.17 -16.97
N ILE A 192 -22.17 0.69 -16.87
CA ILE A 192 -23.11 0.99 -17.96
C ILE A 192 -22.89 2.46 -18.34
N GLY A 193 -22.48 2.73 -19.58
CA GLY A 193 -22.15 4.09 -20.02
C GLY A 193 -23.35 4.82 -20.60
N SER A 194 -23.69 6.01 -20.06
CA SER A 194 -24.21 7.21 -20.77
C SER A 194 -24.85 8.29 -19.87
N THR A 195 -24.90 8.13 -18.54
CA THR A 195 -25.29 9.21 -17.60
C THR A 195 -24.29 9.31 -16.46
N CYS A 196 -24.02 10.54 -15.99
CA CYS A 196 -22.91 10.93 -15.11
C CYS A 196 -22.73 10.04 -13.87
N ILE A 197 -21.88 9.02 -14.00
CA ILE A 197 -21.30 8.21 -12.91
C ILE A 197 -19.78 8.02 -13.20
N LEU A 198 -19.17 9.02 -13.84
CA LEU A 198 -17.73 9.17 -13.98
C LEU A 198 -17.24 9.80 -12.67
N PRO A 199 -16.95 9.00 -11.62
CA PRO A 199 -15.71 8.24 -11.66
C PRO A 199 -15.68 6.95 -10.79
N LEU A 200 -16.43 5.90 -11.11
CA LEU A 200 -16.41 4.65 -10.32
C LEU A 200 -15.43 3.56 -10.78
N CYS A 201 -14.71 3.79 -11.87
CA CYS A 201 -14.00 2.70 -12.54
C CYS A 201 -12.66 2.27 -11.96
N TYR A 202 -12.11 2.95 -10.94
CA TYR A 202 -10.80 2.58 -10.41
C TYR A 202 -10.80 2.30 -8.90
N VAL A 203 -11.93 2.44 -8.24
CA VAL A 203 -11.95 2.56 -6.78
C VAL A 203 -12.31 1.26 -6.06
N MET A 204 -13.22 0.46 -6.61
CA MET A 204 -13.71 -0.76 -5.93
C MET A 204 -12.97 -2.04 -6.33
N LEU A 205 -11.96 -1.99 -7.20
CA LEU A 205 -11.10 -3.14 -7.53
C LEU A 205 -9.95 -3.35 -6.53
N THR A 206 -9.92 -2.54 -5.47
CA THR A 206 -8.96 -2.59 -4.35
C THR A 206 -9.72 -2.52 -3.01
N ILE A 207 -10.89 -3.16 -2.94
CA ILE A 207 -11.52 -3.60 -1.68
C ILE A 207 -11.57 -5.12 -1.74
#